data_AF-A0A836TWU2-F1
#
_entry.id   AF-A0A836TWU2-F1
#
_cell.length_a   1.000
_cell.length_b   1.000
_cell.length_c   1.000
_cell.angle_alpha   90.00
_cell.angle_beta   90.00
_cell.angle_gamma   90.00
#
_symmetry.space_group_name_H-M   'P 1'
#
loop_
_entity.id
_entity.type
_entity.pdbx_description
1 polymer ?
#
loop_
_entity_poly.entity_id
_entity_poly.type
_entity_poly.pdbx_seq_one_letter_code
_entity_poly.pdbx_strand_id
1 'polypeptide(L)'
;MFEKARSNCIYFLSSGYCHNYCSPTISQLLTKYELCYSFPRKSTAWSIKLEIKVSWAGAAAFIGESGSGHKVVMDGPPEGGGRDLGPRPMEMLLLGTGACSSYDVISILKKSRQNVSDCKVVISAERAETEPKVFTKIHIHFKISGTDLKVKQVERAVSLSAEKYCSASIMLGATAKVSHDYKILEVVGAL
;
A
#
# COMPACT_ATOMS: atom_id res chain seq x y z
N MET A 1 -64.30 4.61 30.98
CA MET A 1 -63.44 4.35 32.16
C MET A 1 -62.23 5.27 32.03
N PHE A 2 -62.27 6.37 32.79
CA PHE A 2 -61.19 7.20 33.38
C PHE A 2 -59.72 6.77 33.11
N GLU A 3 -58.68 7.61 32.97
CA GLU A 3 -58.50 9.05 33.22
C GLU A 3 -57.17 9.56 32.63
N LYS A 4 -57.11 10.89 32.52
CA LYS A 4 -56.04 11.85 32.22
C LYS A 4 -54.70 11.62 32.96
N ALA A 5 -53.58 12.02 32.31
CA ALA A 5 -52.62 13.06 32.76
C ALA A 5 -51.12 12.71 32.79
N ARG A 6 -50.33 13.59 32.14
CA ARG A 6 -48.99 14.11 32.50
C ARG A 6 -47.79 13.17 32.34
N SER A 7 -46.58 13.58 31.97
CA SER A 7 -45.99 14.85 31.50
C SER A 7 -44.50 14.56 31.20
N ASN A 8 -43.93 15.32 30.26
CA ASN A 8 -42.52 15.69 30.16
C ASN A 8 -41.47 14.63 29.80
N CYS A 9 -41.16 14.51 28.51
CA CYS A 9 -39.81 14.77 28.02
C CYS A 9 -39.83 15.05 26.51
N ILE A 10 -39.86 16.34 26.18
CA ILE A 10 -39.47 16.88 24.88
C ILE A 10 -37.94 16.87 24.90
N TYR A 11 -37.27 16.17 23.97
CA TYR A 11 -35.91 16.58 23.59
C TYR A 11 -35.65 16.42 22.09
N PHE A 12 -35.05 17.50 21.61
CA PHE A 12 -34.85 17.98 20.26
C PHE A 12 -33.73 17.23 19.52
N LEU A 13 -33.92 17.01 18.22
CA LEU A 13 -32.86 16.79 17.26
C LEU A 13 -32.13 18.12 17.01
N SER A 14 -31.02 18.37 17.70
CA SER A 14 -29.93 19.19 17.14
C SER A 14 -28.63 19.03 17.94
N SER A 15 -27.56 18.78 17.20
CA SER A 15 -26.14 19.02 17.57
C SER A 15 -25.55 18.17 18.70
N GLY A 16 -24.33 17.68 18.44
CA GLY A 16 -23.65 16.65 19.22
C GLY A 16 -23.28 17.02 20.65
N TYR A 17 -22.80 15.98 21.35
CA TYR A 17 -22.29 15.89 22.72
C TYR A 17 -23.32 15.60 23.82
N CYS A 18 -23.31 14.36 24.32
CA CYS A 18 -23.61 14.09 25.73
C CYS A 18 -22.44 13.32 26.36
N HIS A 19 -21.80 14.00 27.32
CA HIS A 19 -20.80 13.47 28.23
C HIS A 19 -21.42 12.43 29.18
N ASN A 20 -20.64 11.40 29.51
CA ASN A 20 -20.91 10.42 30.57
C ASN A 20 -20.91 11.09 31.94
N TYR A 21 -22.00 10.98 32.69
CA TYR A 21 -22.03 11.10 34.15
C TYR A 21 -23.25 10.35 34.69
N CYS A 22 -23.05 9.17 35.31
CA CYS A 22 -23.63 8.89 36.63
C CYS A 22 -22.97 7.68 37.31
N SER A 23 -22.84 7.86 38.63
CA SER A 23 -22.13 7.15 39.70
C SER A 23 -22.80 5.81 40.13
N PRO A 24 -22.10 4.93 40.90
CA PRO A 24 -22.38 3.51 40.98
C PRO A 24 -23.30 3.17 42.15
N THR A 25 -24.50 2.67 41.89
CA THR A 25 -25.22 1.78 42.81
C THR A 25 -26.39 1.13 42.08
N ILE A 26 -26.69 -0.11 42.43
CA ILE A 26 -27.74 -0.96 41.85
C ILE A 26 -27.27 -1.73 40.60
N SER A 27 -26.20 -2.50 40.82
CA SER A 27 -26.12 -3.87 40.32
C SER A 27 -27.31 -4.65 40.91
N GLN A 28 -28.21 -5.18 40.07
CA GLN A 28 -28.84 -6.52 40.20
C GLN A 28 -30.22 -6.73 39.54
N LEU A 29 -30.86 -5.76 38.87
CA LEU A 29 -32.26 -5.98 38.45
C LEU A 29 -32.63 -5.47 37.06
N LEU A 30 -31.86 -5.74 36.00
CA LEU A 30 -32.33 -5.59 34.62
C LEU A 30 -31.70 -6.61 33.64
N THR A 31 -31.82 -7.91 33.93
CA THR A 31 -31.51 -9.01 32.98
C THR A 31 -32.60 -9.19 31.91
N LYS A 32 -33.17 -8.11 31.36
CA LYS A 32 -34.25 -8.21 30.37
C LYS A 32 -34.39 -7.05 29.37
N TYR A 33 -33.42 -6.15 29.27
CA TYR A 33 -33.44 -5.07 28.28
C TYR A 33 -32.07 -4.83 27.62
N GLU A 34 -31.39 -5.89 27.19
CA GLU A 34 -30.33 -5.80 26.16
C GLU A 34 -30.95 -5.69 24.74
N LEU A 35 -31.82 -4.70 24.56
CA LEU A 35 -32.31 -4.27 23.26
C LEU A 35 -31.89 -2.81 23.08
N CYS A 36 -30.58 -2.56 23.13
CA CYS A 36 -30.03 -1.30 22.67
C CYS A 36 -28.58 -1.50 22.23
N TYR A 37 -28.39 -1.43 20.91
CA TYR A 37 -27.12 -1.12 20.24
C TYR A 37 -26.02 -2.19 20.20
N SER A 38 -26.37 -3.38 19.69
CA SER A 38 -25.49 -4.04 18.72
C SER A 38 -25.89 -3.59 17.31
N PHE A 39 -25.65 -2.31 17.01
CA PHE A 39 -25.60 -1.89 15.61
C PHE A 39 -24.42 -2.67 15.01
N PRO A 40 -24.62 -3.50 13.97
CA PRO A 40 -23.48 -4.09 13.31
C PRO A 40 -22.63 -2.91 12.84
N ARG A 41 -21.42 -2.74 13.39
CA ARG A 41 -20.37 -1.98 12.70
C ARG A 41 -20.32 -2.64 11.34
N LYS A 42 -20.89 -2.00 10.31
CA LYS A 42 -20.69 -2.40 8.94
C LYS A 42 -19.19 -2.50 8.79
N SER A 43 -18.67 -3.72 8.75
CA SER A 43 -17.28 -3.96 8.45
C SER A 43 -17.11 -3.44 7.03
N THR A 44 -16.58 -2.23 6.89
CA THR A 44 -16.04 -1.74 5.63
C THR A 44 -14.72 -2.47 5.34
N ALA A 45 -14.67 -3.78 5.57
CA ALA A 45 -13.66 -4.66 5.02
C ALA A 45 -14.11 -4.95 3.59
N TRP A 46 -13.97 -3.95 2.72
CA TRP A 46 -14.02 -4.16 1.29
C TRP A 46 -12.79 -4.99 0.94
N SER A 47 -12.93 -6.31 0.86
CA SER A 47 -11.92 -7.16 0.27
C SER A 47 -11.76 -6.72 -1.18
N ILE A 48 -10.67 -6.00 -1.48
CA ILE A 48 -10.30 -5.66 -2.85
C ILE A 48 -9.91 -6.98 -3.51
N LYS A 49 -10.85 -7.61 -4.21
CA LYS A 49 -10.61 -8.85 -4.94
C LYS A 49 -9.79 -8.50 -6.18
N LEU A 50 -8.52 -8.89 -6.18
CA LEU A 50 -7.62 -8.79 -7.34
C LEU A 50 -7.49 -10.17 -7.98
N GLU A 51 -7.78 -10.26 -9.28
CA GLU A 51 -7.57 -11.46 -10.08
C GLU A 51 -6.67 -11.11 -11.26
N ILE A 52 -5.67 -11.96 -11.51
CA ILE A 52 -4.75 -11.87 -12.65
C ILE A 52 -4.69 -13.24 -13.31
N LYS A 53 -4.48 -13.27 -14.64
CA LYS A 53 -4.38 -14.52 -15.40
C LYS A 53 -2.98 -14.63 -15.99
N VAL A 54 -2.44 -15.84 -16.02
CA VAL A 54 -1.17 -16.13 -16.70
C VAL A 54 -1.40 -17.30 -17.63
N SER A 55 -1.00 -17.16 -18.89
CA SER A 55 -1.13 -18.19 -19.92
C SER A 55 0.24 -18.53 -20.48
N TRP A 56 0.51 -19.82 -20.63
CA TRP A 56 1.71 -20.31 -21.28
C TRP A 56 1.64 -20.07 -22.80
N ALA A 57 2.68 -19.47 -23.36
CA ALA A 57 2.76 -19.07 -24.77
C ALA A 57 3.75 -19.94 -25.57
N GLY A 58 4.11 -21.11 -25.04
CA GLY A 58 5.12 -22.01 -25.60
C GLY A 58 6.53 -21.74 -25.09
N ALA A 59 7.39 -22.76 -25.15
CA ALA A 59 8.77 -22.70 -24.63
C ALA A 59 8.79 -22.25 -23.15
N ALA A 60 9.68 -21.35 -22.75
CA ALA A 60 9.64 -20.71 -21.42
C ALA A 60 8.90 -19.36 -21.39
N ALA A 61 8.03 -19.07 -22.36
CA ALA A 61 7.32 -17.80 -22.49
C ALA A 61 5.90 -17.82 -21.89
N PHE A 62 5.51 -16.70 -21.29
CA PHE A 62 4.24 -16.51 -20.59
C PHE A 62 3.63 -15.14 -20.90
N ILE A 63 2.30 -15.08 -20.95
CA ILE A 63 1.53 -13.85 -21.07
C ILE A 63 0.73 -13.66 -19.78
N GLY A 64 1.01 -12.57 -19.06
CA GLY A 64 0.22 -12.15 -17.91
C GLY A 64 -0.84 -11.13 -18.33
N GLU A 65 -2.08 -11.31 -17.89
CA GLU A 65 -3.18 -10.36 -18.02
C GLU A 65 -3.54 -9.81 -16.63
N SER A 66 -3.38 -8.49 -16.46
CA SER A 66 -3.71 -7.80 -15.21
C SER A 66 -5.22 -7.68 -15.04
N GLY A 67 -5.68 -7.50 -13.79
CA GLY A 67 -7.09 -7.19 -13.51
C GLY A 67 -7.56 -5.86 -14.13
N SER A 68 -6.65 -5.01 -14.58
CA SER A 68 -6.93 -3.79 -15.35
C SER A 68 -7.00 -4.02 -16.87
N GLY A 69 -6.89 -5.26 -17.34
CA GLY A 69 -6.98 -5.62 -18.76
C GLY A 69 -5.70 -5.43 -19.58
N HIS A 70 -4.57 -5.18 -18.93
CA HIS A 70 -3.28 -4.99 -19.62
C HIS A 70 -2.53 -6.31 -19.73
N LYS A 71 -1.81 -6.49 -20.84
CA LYS A 71 -1.02 -7.70 -21.08
C LYS A 71 0.48 -7.40 -20.98
N VAL A 72 1.20 -8.31 -20.34
CA VAL A 72 2.66 -8.28 -20.21
C VAL A 72 3.23 -9.63 -20.63
N VAL A 73 4.38 -9.61 -21.31
CA VAL A 73 5.11 -10.81 -21.69
C VAL A 73 6.24 -11.03 -20.69
N MET A 74 6.41 -12.27 -20.25
CA MET A 74 7.56 -12.72 -19.48
C MET A 74 8.15 -13.95 -20.16
N ASP A 75 9.47 -14.10 -20.13
CA ASP A 75 10.13 -15.24 -20.75
C ASP A 75 11.28 -15.74 -19.89
N GLY A 76 11.65 -17.01 -20.03
CA GLY A 76 12.81 -17.60 -19.39
C GLY A 76 14.11 -17.27 -20.12
N PRO A 77 15.28 -17.48 -19.47
CA PRO A 77 16.58 -17.35 -20.12
C PRO A 77 16.72 -18.33 -21.30
N PRO A 78 17.50 -18.00 -22.36
CA PRO A 78 17.75 -18.92 -23.47
C PRO A 78 18.25 -20.30 -23.00
N GLU A 79 19.09 -20.31 -21.96
CA GLU A 79 19.64 -21.52 -21.34
C GLU A 79 18.55 -22.37 -20.65
N GLY A 80 17.46 -21.73 -20.23
CA GLY A 80 16.27 -22.36 -19.66
C GLY A 80 15.20 -22.70 -20.69
N GLY A 81 15.51 -22.64 -21.99
CA GLY A 81 14.56 -22.90 -23.08
C GLY A 81 13.62 -21.73 -23.38
N GLY A 82 13.94 -20.52 -22.90
CA GLY A 82 13.24 -19.31 -23.30
C GLY A 82 13.77 -18.75 -24.62
N ARG A 83 13.09 -17.73 -25.12
CA ARG A 83 13.41 -17.05 -26.39
C ARG A 83 13.82 -15.59 -26.18
N ASP A 84 14.03 -15.22 -24.92
CA ASP A 84 14.36 -13.85 -24.50
C ASP A 84 13.36 -12.78 -24.99
N LEU A 85 12.07 -13.11 -25.00
CA LEU A 85 11.02 -12.22 -25.51
C LEU A 85 10.50 -11.21 -24.47
N GLY A 86 10.96 -11.28 -23.24
CA GLY A 86 10.51 -10.43 -22.14
C GLY A 86 11.32 -10.66 -20.86
N PRO A 87 11.10 -9.81 -19.84
CA PRO A 87 11.79 -9.93 -18.56
C PRO A 87 11.51 -11.28 -17.90
N ARG A 88 12.46 -11.73 -17.09
CA ARG A 88 12.27 -12.94 -16.28
C ARG A 88 11.20 -12.67 -15.22
N PRO A 89 10.40 -13.67 -14.82
CA PRO A 89 9.39 -13.49 -13.77
C PRO A 89 9.95 -12.89 -12.47
N MET A 90 11.18 -13.27 -12.09
CA MET A 90 11.84 -12.71 -10.91
C MET A 90 12.27 -11.25 -11.08
N GLU A 91 12.67 -10.83 -12.29
CA GLU A 91 12.95 -9.43 -12.60
C GLU A 91 11.65 -8.61 -12.57
N MET A 92 10.56 -9.20 -13.06
CA MET A 92 9.24 -8.57 -13.05
C MET A 92 8.75 -8.26 -11.63
N LEU A 93 9.07 -9.11 -10.64
CA LEU A 93 8.81 -8.81 -9.23
C LEU A 93 9.56 -7.57 -8.75
N LEU A 94 10.86 -7.44 -9.08
CA LEU A 94 11.65 -6.27 -8.71
C LEU A 94 11.19 -5.01 -9.43
N LEU A 95 10.83 -5.11 -10.71
CA LEU A 95 10.22 -4.01 -11.48
C LEU A 95 8.93 -3.53 -10.81
N GLY A 96 8.06 -4.47 -10.42
CA GLY A 96 6.83 -4.17 -9.69
C GLY A 96 7.09 -3.48 -8.35
N THR A 97 8.06 -3.97 -7.57
CA THR A 97 8.46 -3.34 -6.30
C THR A 97 9.01 -1.93 -6.51
N GLY A 98 9.89 -1.75 -7.49
CA GLY A 98 10.45 -0.43 -7.81
C GLY A 98 9.38 0.56 -8.25
N ALA A 99 8.43 0.13 -9.08
CA ALA A 99 7.29 0.94 -9.49
C ALA A 99 6.38 1.29 -8.30
N CYS A 100 6.06 0.32 -7.43
CA CYS A 100 5.24 0.54 -6.24
C CYS A 100 5.89 1.57 -5.29
N SER A 101 7.19 1.42 -5.01
CA SER A 101 7.90 2.36 -4.15
C SER A 101 8.00 3.76 -4.79
N SER A 102 8.30 3.83 -6.09
CA SER A 102 8.39 5.11 -6.82
C SER A 102 7.06 5.86 -6.83
N TYR A 103 5.95 5.13 -6.98
CA TYR A 103 4.60 5.69 -6.96
C TYR A 103 4.33 6.40 -5.63
N ASP A 104 4.67 5.76 -4.50
CA ASP A 104 4.50 6.36 -3.18
C ASP A 104 5.38 7.60 -2.97
N VAL A 105 6.66 7.52 -3.33
CA VAL A 105 7.60 8.64 -3.21
C VAL A 105 7.10 9.86 -4.00
N ILE A 106 6.74 9.66 -5.27
CA ILE A 106 6.19 10.74 -6.11
C ILE A 106 4.88 11.28 -5.53
N SER A 107 3.97 10.40 -5.08
CA SER A 107 2.69 10.80 -4.50
C SER A 107 2.87 11.65 -3.23
N ILE A 108 3.79 11.26 -2.35
CA ILE A 108 4.10 11.99 -1.11
C ILE A 108 4.73 13.35 -1.43
N LEU A 109 5.73 13.39 -2.32
CA LEU A 109 6.41 14.64 -2.71
C LEU A 109 5.45 15.65 -3.33
N LYS A 110 4.57 15.19 -4.23
CA LYS A 110 3.52 16.03 -4.83
C LYS A 110 2.54 16.56 -3.77
N LYS A 111 2.11 15.72 -2.83
CA LYS A 111 1.25 16.14 -1.70
C LYS A 111 1.94 17.16 -0.78
N SER A 112 3.26 17.03 -0.59
CA SER A 112 4.10 17.99 0.12
C SER A 112 4.46 19.24 -0.71
N ARG A 113 3.84 19.43 -1.87
CA ARG A 113 4.04 20.58 -2.77
C ARG A 113 5.50 20.78 -3.18
N GLN A 114 6.26 19.68 -3.30
CA GLN A 114 7.63 19.71 -3.83
C GLN A 114 7.59 19.70 -5.37
N ASN A 115 8.49 20.45 -6.01
CA ASN A 115 8.57 20.53 -7.46
C ASN A 115 9.40 19.38 -8.05
N VAL A 116 8.88 18.16 -7.94
CA VAL A 116 9.51 16.94 -8.48
C VAL A 116 9.18 16.79 -9.97
N SER A 117 10.20 16.57 -10.79
CA SER A 117 10.08 16.41 -12.25
C SER A 117 10.28 14.96 -12.71
N ASP A 118 11.10 14.18 -12.01
CA ASP A 118 11.41 12.81 -12.39
C ASP A 118 11.77 11.95 -11.16
N CYS A 119 11.56 10.64 -11.25
CA CYS A 119 12.02 9.67 -10.26
C CYS A 119 12.41 8.38 -10.98
N LYS A 120 13.69 8.05 -10.88
CA LYS A 120 14.26 6.80 -11.39
C LYS A 120 14.69 5.95 -10.22
N VAL A 121 14.52 4.64 -10.32
CA VAL A 121 14.95 3.70 -9.29
C VAL A 121 15.84 2.65 -9.89
N VAL A 122 16.96 2.40 -9.23
CA VAL A 122 17.87 1.30 -9.55
C VAL A 122 17.77 0.29 -8.41
N ILE A 123 17.46 -0.96 -8.76
CA ILE A 123 17.36 -2.04 -7.79
C ILE A 123 18.44 -3.06 -8.06
N SER A 124 19.23 -3.38 -7.03
CA SER A 124 20.12 -4.52 -7.03
C SER A 124 19.62 -5.57 -6.05
N ALA A 125 19.72 -6.84 -6.40
CA ALA A 125 19.27 -7.93 -5.57
C ALA A 125 20.21 -9.14 -5.64
N GLU A 126 20.39 -9.81 -4.51
CA GLU A 126 21.09 -11.09 -4.39
C GLU A 126 20.06 -12.20 -4.19
N ARG A 127 20.34 -13.39 -4.72
CA ARG A 127 19.51 -14.59 -4.57
C ARG A 127 20.29 -15.67 -3.85
N ALA A 128 19.58 -16.54 -3.12
CA ALA A 128 20.18 -17.71 -2.48
C ALA A 128 20.85 -18.62 -3.52
N GLU A 129 21.95 -19.27 -3.14
CA GLU A 129 22.70 -20.19 -4.02
C GLU A 129 21.94 -21.51 -4.24
N THR A 130 21.25 -21.98 -3.21
CA THR A 130 20.50 -23.23 -3.20
C THR A 130 18.99 -23.00 -3.35
N GLU A 131 18.28 -24.04 -3.78
CA GLU A 131 16.82 -23.97 -3.87
C GLU A 131 16.16 -24.00 -2.47
N PRO A 132 15.10 -23.20 -2.24
CA PRO A 132 14.51 -22.24 -3.18
C PRO A 132 15.37 -20.98 -3.35
N LYS A 133 15.66 -20.58 -4.60
CA LYS A 133 16.47 -19.39 -4.95
C LYS A 133 15.73 -18.06 -4.71
N VAL A 134 15.34 -17.82 -3.47
CA VAL A 134 14.67 -16.60 -2.99
C VAL A 134 15.64 -15.42 -2.97
N PHE A 135 15.11 -14.19 -2.93
CA PHE A 135 15.93 -13.01 -2.70
C PHE A 135 16.44 -12.99 -1.25
N THR A 136 17.73 -12.69 -1.07
CA THR A 136 18.38 -12.61 0.25
C THR A 136 18.68 -11.16 0.63
N LYS A 137 19.12 -10.36 -0.34
CA LYS A 137 19.34 -8.93 -0.19
C LYS A 137 18.71 -8.17 -1.34
N ILE A 138 18.13 -7.02 -1.04
CA ILE A 138 17.60 -6.08 -2.04
C ILE A 138 18.06 -4.69 -1.62
N HIS A 139 18.56 -3.92 -2.57
CA HIS A 139 18.93 -2.53 -2.37
C HIS A 139 18.23 -1.66 -3.41
N ILE A 140 17.53 -0.63 -2.94
CA ILE A 140 16.70 0.26 -3.76
C ILE A 140 17.29 1.67 -3.71
N HIS A 141 17.89 2.11 -4.82
CA HIS A 141 18.50 3.43 -4.95
C HIS A 141 17.59 4.38 -5.73
N PHE A 142 17.06 5.40 -5.06
CA PHE A 142 16.19 6.41 -5.67
C PHE A 142 16.99 7.59 -6.24
N LYS A 143 16.75 7.95 -7.49
CA LYS A 143 17.28 9.15 -8.14
C LYS A 143 16.10 10.10 -8.43
N ILE A 144 15.96 11.11 -7.60
CA ILE A 144 14.80 12.02 -7.62
C ILE A 144 15.26 13.34 -8.20
N SER A 145 14.62 13.78 -9.28
CA SER A 145 14.93 15.03 -9.96
C SER A 145 13.85 16.06 -9.71
N GLY A 146 14.24 17.32 -9.56
CA GLY A 146 13.30 18.43 -9.35
C GLY A 146 14.03 19.73 -9.09
N THR A 147 13.27 20.78 -8.78
CA THR A 147 13.79 22.12 -8.51
C THR A 147 13.52 22.49 -7.05
N ASP A 148 14.56 22.95 -6.34
CA ASP A 148 14.47 23.37 -4.92
C ASP A 148 13.81 22.30 -4.03
N LEU A 149 14.23 21.04 -4.22
CA LEU A 149 13.70 19.92 -3.46
C LEU A 149 14.24 19.96 -2.03
N LYS A 150 13.34 20.08 -1.05
CA LYS A 150 13.72 20.07 0.36
C LYS A 150 14.17 18.67 0.77
N VAL A 151 15.46 18.53 1.11
CA VAL A 151 16.08 17.25 1.52
C VAL A 151 15.25 16.50 2.57
N LYS A 152 14.80 17.19 3.63
CA LYS A 152 13.97 16.59 4.69
C LYS A 152 12.65 16.01 4.18
N GLN A 153 12.05 16.60 3.14
CA GLN A 153 10.82 16.10 2.54
C GLN A 153 11.09 14.87 1.66
N VAL A 154 12.21 14.86 0.93
CA VAL A 154 12.67 13.71 0.15
C VAL A 154 12.99 12.53 1.04
N GLU A 155 13.80 12.74 2.07
CA GLU A 155 14.15 11.72 3.06
C GLU A 155 12.91 11.09 3.69
N ARG A 156 11.97 11.95 4.13
CA ARG A 156 10.70 11.50 4.70
C ARG A 156 9.86 10.71 3.70
N ALA A 157 9.81 11.13 2.43
CA ALA A 157 9.04 10.42 1.41
C ALA A 157 9.59 9.02 1.15
N VAL A 158 10.92 8.88 1.08
CA VAL A 158 11.61 7.61 0.87
C VAL A 158 11.41 6.68 2.07
N SER A 159 11.64 7.15 3.30
CA SER A 159 11.43 6.34 4.52
C SER A 159 9.97 5.90 4.66
N LEU A 160 9.00 6.79 4.41
CA LEU A 160 7.58 6.42 4.45
C LEU A 160 7.20 5.38 3.39
N SER A 161 7.76 5.46 2.18
CA SER A 161 7.53 4.45 1.16
C SER A 161 8.08 3.09 1.60
N ALA A 162 9.33 3.05 2.07
CA ALA A 162 10.01 1.81 2.43
C ALA A 162 9.41 1.11 3.66
N GLU A 163 8.99 1.87 4.67
CA GLU A 163 8.58 1.32 5.97
C GLU A 163 7.07 1.17 6.13
N LYS A 164 6.27 1.94 5.38
CA LYS A 164 4.83 2.07 5.68
C LYS A 164 3.90 1.81 4.50
N TYR A 165 4.24 2.27 3.30
CA TYR A 165 3.26 2.30 2.20
C TYR A 165 3.50 1.27 1.10
N CYS A 166 4.76 0.99 0.74
CA CYS A 166 5.02 0.08 -0.37
C CYS A 166 4.79 -1.37 0.07
N SER A 167 3.58 -1.87 -0.20
CA SER A 167 3.18 -3.25 0.12
C SER A 167 4.13 -4.27 -0.51
N ALA A 168 4.62 -4.01 -1.72
CA ALA A 168 5.57 -4.89 -2.41
C ALA A 168 6.92 -4.98 -1.69
N SER A 169 7.51 -3.85 -1.26
CA SER A 169 8.80 -3.88 -0.54
C SER A 169 8.64 -4.47 0.86
N ILE A 170 7.52 -4.22 1.53
CA ILE A 170 7.21 -4.79 2.86
C ILE A 170 7.07 -6.32 2.76
N MET A 171 6.36 -6.82 1.76
CA MET A 171 6.23 -8.26 1.51
C MET A 171 7.60 -8.91 1.24
N LEU A 172 8.43 -8.30 0.39
CA LEU A 172 9.78 -8.82 0.13
C LEU A 172 10.68 -8.70 1.37
N GLY A 173 10.50 -7.67 2.19
CA GLY A 173 11.21 -7.46 3.45
C GLY A 173 11.00 -8.55 4.50
N ALA A 174 9.90 -9.32 4.40
CA ALA A 174 9.68 -10.49 5.24
C ALA A 174 10.62 -11.67 4.88
N THR A 175 11.22 -11.65 3.69
CA THR A 175 12.06 -12.74 3.17
C THR A 175 13.52 -12.32 2.91
N ALA A 176 13.74 -11.06 2.55
CA ALA A 176 15.03 -10.51 2.16
C ALA A 176 15.39 -9.29 3.01
N LYS A 177 16.69 -9.05 3.22
CA LYS A 177 17.15 -7.79 3.79
C LYS A 177 17.00 -6.68 2.75
N VAL A 178 16.02 -5.80 2.95
CA VAL A 178 15.78 -4.65 2.07
C VAL A 178 16.49 -3.41 2.64
N SER A 179 17.25 -2.74 1.80
CA SER A 179 17.89 -1.45 2.10
C SER A 179 17.51 -0.42 1.04
N HIS A 180 17.56 0.86 1.41
CA HIS A 180 17.22 1.94 0.50
C HIS A 180 18.09 3.16 0.75
N ASP A 181 18.34 3.93 -0.29
CA ASP A 181 18.95 5.25 -0.20
C ASP A 181 18.44 6.14 -1.35
N TYR A 182 18.85 7.41 -1.35
CA TYR A 182 18.41 8.35 -2.36
C TYR A 182 19.50 9.34 -2.76
N LYS A 183 19.36 9.87 -3.97
CA LYS A 183 20.10 11.00 -4.50
C LYS A 183 19.13 12.00 -5.11
N ILE A 184 19.33 13.27 -4.77
CA ILE A 184 18.61 14.39 -5.39
C ILE A 184 19.42 14.89 -6.58
N LEU A 185 18.74 15.09 -7.71
CA LEU A 185 19.28 15.66 -8.94
C LEU A 185 18.59 17.01 -9.16
N GLU A 186 19.31 18.10 -8.91
CA GLU A 186 18.82 19.45 -9.19
C GLU A 186 18.64 19.63 -10.71
N VAL A 187 17.41 19.98 -11.10
CA VAL A 187 17.12 20.41 -12.47
C VAL A 187 17.07 21.93 -12.45
N VAL A 188 18.20 22.53 -12.79
CA VAL A 188 18.28 23.96 -13.08
C VAL A 188 17.52 24.16 -14.39
N GLY A 189 16.41 24.88 -14.34
CA GLY A 189 15.64 25.21 -15.54
C GLY A 189 16.56 25.83 -16.59
N ALA A 190 16.49 25.33 -17.82
CA ALA A 190 17.12 26.00 -18.95
C ALA A 190 16.62 27.45 -18.98
N LEU A 191 17.54 28.39 -18.81
CA LEU A 191 17.32 29.83 -18.97
C LEU A 191 16.86 30.16 -20.38
#